data_AF-A0A816MX62-F1
#
_entry.id   AF-A0A816MX62-F1
#
_cell.length_a   1.000
_cell.length_b   1.000
_cell.length_c   1.000
_cell.angle_alpha   90.00
_cell.angle_beta   90.00
_cell.angle_gamma   90.00
#
_symmetry.space_group_name_H-M   'P 1'
#
loop_
_entity.id
_entity.type
_entity.pdbx_description
1 polymer ?
#
loop_
_entity_poly.entity_id
_entity_poly.type
_entity_poly.pdbx_seq_one_letter_code
_entity_poly.pdbx_strand_id
1 'polypeptide(L)'
;VFQLKRARSYAEERCSSTNLTSDVAYSVHRCKIIPNLIRIPTQSAHSNRATYHPTIHFTDQAIIGWWCDCFTGARFLGCCSHIASAI
;
A
#
# COMPACT_ATOMS: atom_id res chain seq x y z
N VAL A 1 12.66 7.38 -7.55
CA VAL A 1 12.94 6.08 -8.23
C VAL A 1 13.01 4.89 -7.28
N PHE A 2 13.74 4.94 -6.16
CA PHE A 2 13.89 3.80 -5.23
C PHE A 2 12.56 3.25 -4.67
N GLN A 3 11.64 4.13 -4.24
CA GLN A 3 10.35 3.71 -3.67
C GLN A 3 9.50 2.90 -4.65
N LEU A 4 9.49 3.27 -5.94
CA LEU A 4 8.77 2.55 -7.00
C LEU A 4 9.38 1.18 -7.28
N LYS A 5 10.72 1.07 -7.29
CA LYS A 5 11.39 -0.24 -7.45
C LYS A 5 11.02 -1.18 -6.31
N ARG A 6 10.95 -0.66 -5.08
CA ARG A 6 10.57 -1.45 -3.90
C ARG A 6 9.08 -1.78 -3.85
N ALA A 7 8.22 -0.92 -4.37
CA ALA A 7 6.79 -1.16 -4.45
C ALA A 7 6.46 -2.46 -5.19
N ARG A 8 7.19 -2.75 -6.28
CA ARG A 8 7.05 -4.01 -7.02
C ARG A 8 7.26 -5.24 -6.14
N SER A 9 8.28 -5.25 -5.29
CA SER A 9 8.55 -6.36 -4.37
C SER A 9 7.37 -6.62 -3.44
N TYR A 10 6.75 -5.55 -2.91
CA TYR A 10 5.56 -5.69 -2.06
C TYR A 10 4.34 -6.21 -2.81
N ALA A 11 4.18 -5.86 -4.09
CA ALA A 11 3.11 -6.40 -4.92
C ALA A 11 3.35 -7.88 -5.26
N GLU A 12 4.60 -8.26 -5.56
CA GLU A 12 4.99 -9.65 -5.85
C GLU A 12 4.81 -10.57 -4.64
N GLU A 13 5.11 -10.10 -3.41
CA GLU A 13 4.82 -10.85 -2.16
C GLU A 13 3.33 -11.22 -1.99
N ARG A 14 2.44 -10.48 -2.67
CA ARG A 14 0.98 -10.65 -2.62
C ARG A 14 0.44 -11.29 -3.88
N CYS A 15 1.31 -11.62 -4.82
CA CYS A 15 1.03 -12.33 -6.03
C CYS A 15 1.41 -13.79 -5.83
N SER A 16 0.62 -14.72 -6.37
CA SER A 16 0.95 -16.15 -6.28
C SER A 16 2.10 -16.56 -7.22
N SER A 17 2.53 -15.63 -8.09
CA SER A 17 3.60 -15.83 -9.07
C SER A 17 4.58 -14.66 -9.08
N THR A 18 5.77 -14.90 -9.64
CA THR A 18 6.78 -13.86 -9.85
C THR A 18 6.40 -13.00 -11.07
N ASN A 19 6.86 -11.75 -11.09
CA ASN A 19 6.60 -10.77 -12.16
C ASN A 19 5.13 -10.35 -12.33
N LEU A 20 4.28 -10.47 -11.30
CA LEU A 20 2.87 -10.02 -11.36
C LEU A 20 2.08 -10.71 -12.48
N THR A 21 2.40 -11.98 -12.75
CA THR A 21 1.78 -12.77 -13.85
C THR A 21 0.47 -13.46 -13.44
N SER A 22 0.12 -13.39 -12.16
CA SER A 22 -1.13 -13.91 -11.60
C SER A 22 -1.80 -12.85 -10.74
N ASP A 23 -3.00 -13.14 -10.25
CA ASP A 23 -3.77 -12.21 -9.43
C ASP A 23 -3.00 -11.79 -8.17
N VAL A 24 -3.08 -10.50 -7.85
CA VAL A 24 -2.50 -9.92 -6.64
C VAL A 24 -3.60 -9.76 -5.61
N ALA A 25 -3.45 -10.42 -4.46
CA ALA A 25 -4.44 -10.40 -3.40
C ALA A 25 -4.03 -9.45 -2.27
N TYR A 26 -4.80 -8.37 -2.09
CA TYR A 26 -4.67 -7.47 -0.96
C TYR A 26 -5.75 -7.74 0.10
N SER A 27 -5.34 -7.83 1.36
CA SER A 27 -6.29 -7.70 2.48
C SER A 27 -6.67 -6.23 2.62
N VAL A 28 -7.94 -5.91 2.37
CA VAL A 28 -8.44 -4.53 2.37
C VAL A 28 -9.44 -4.35 3.50
N HIS A 29 -9.15 -3.40 4.40
CA HIS A 29 -10.06 -2.98 5.44
C HIS A 29 -10.78 -1.70 4.99
N ARG A 30 -12.11 -1.72 4.99
CA ARG A 30 -12.93 -0.53 4.68
C ARG A 30 -13.23 0.27 5.95
N CYS A 31 -13.10 1.58 5.88
CA CYS A 31 -13.58 2.46 6.94
C CYS A 31 -15.11 2.49 6.95
N LYS A 32 -15.72 2.36 8.15
CA LYS A 32 -17.18 2.41 8.31
C LYS A 32 -17.73 3.84 8.45
N ILE A 33 -16.86 4.79 8.79
CA ILE A 33 -17.25 6.18 9.12
C ILE A 33 -17.02 7.09 7.91
N ILE A 34 -15.85 6.96 7.27
CA ILE A 34 -15.48 7.77 6.10
C ILE A 34 -15.67 6.91 4.86
N PRO A 35 -16.56 7.29 3.93
CA PRO A 35 -16.77 6.54 2.69
C PRO A 35 -15.50 6.53 1.83
N ASN A 36 -15.36 5.51 1.00
CA ASN A 36 -14.25 5.36 0.04
C ASN A 36 -12.85 5.48 0.65
N LEU A 37 -12.72 5.17 1.94
CA LEU A 37 -11.46 5.12 2.65
C LEU A 37 -11.12 3.66 2.95
N ILE A 38 -10.01 3.20 2.39
CA ILE A 38 -9.50 1.84 2.60
C ILE A 38 -8.15 1.87 3.30
N ARG A 39 -7.87 0.80 4.04
CA ARG A 39 -6.59 0.52 4.68
C ARG A 39 -6.10 -0.86 4.26
N ILE A 40 -4.82 -0.95 3.93
CA ILE A 40 -4.21 -2.16 3.36
C ILE A 40 -3.02 -2.56 4.23
N PRO A 41 -3.22 -3.40 5.26
CA PRO A 41 -2.15 -3.81 6.15
C PRO A 41 -0.98 -4.43 5.38
N THR A 42 0.22 -3.90 5.61
CA THR A 42 1.42 -4.28 4.87
C THR A 42 2.56 -4.56 5.82
N GLN A 43 3.01 -5.82 5.88
CA GLN A 43 4.15 -6.20 6.70
C GLN A 43 5.43 -5.52 6.20
N SER A 44 6.29 -5.13 7.13
CA SER A 44 7.60 -4.59 6.79
C SER A 44 8.50 -5.68 6.22
N ALA A 45 9.12 -5.41 5.08
CA ALA A 45 10.16 -6.28 4.53
C ALA A 45 11.42 -6.37 5.43
N HIS A 46 11.56 -5.49 6.42
CA HIS A 46 12.72 -5.45 7.32
C HIS A 46 12.45 -6.07 8.69
N SER A 47 11.19 -6.29 9.05
CA SER A 47 10.82 -6.83 10.37
C SER A 47 9.43 -7.46 10.33
N ASN A 48 9.36 -8.74 10.70
CA ASN A 48 8.09 -9.46 10.79
C ASN A 48 7.18 -8.94 11.92
N ARG A 49 7.72 -8.15 12.85
CA ARG A 49 6.97 -7.55 13.98
C ARG A 49 6.30 -6.23 13.61
N ALA A 50 6.72 -5.60 12.52
CA ALA A 50 6.22 -4.30 12.11
C ALA A 50 5.25 -4.45 10.94
N THR A 51 4.02 -3.98 11.12
CA THR A 51 3.02 -3.86 10.07
C THR A 51 2.65 -2.39 9.91
N TYR A 52 2.75 -1.90 8.69
CA TYR A 52 2.35 -0.56 8.30
C TYR A 52 0.94 -0.57 7.75
N HIS A 53 0.29 0.59 7.80
CA HIS A 53 -1.11 0.79 7.46
C HIS A 53 -1.29 1.84 6.35
N PRO A 54 -0.86 1.53 5.11
CA PRO A 54 -1.28 2.25 3.92
C PRO A 54 -2.77 2.51 3.92
N THR A 55 -3.15 3.77 3.80
CA THR A 55 -4.53 4.23 3.78
C THR A 55 -4.73 5.05 2.52
N ILE A 56 -5.76 4.73 1.74
CA ILE A 56 -6.06 5.35 0.45
C ILE A 56 -7.51 5.84 0.50
N HIS A 57 -7.70 7.11 0.14
CA HIS A 57 -8.99 7.75 -0.02
C HIS A 57 -9.22 7.96 -1.52
N PHE A 58 -10.35 7.47 -2.03
CA PHE A 58 -10.66 7.50 -3.44
C PHE A 58 -12.10 7.95 -3.69
N THR A 59 -12.41 8.19 -4.96
CA THR A 59 -13.75 8.27 -5.50
C THR A 59 -13.87 7.21 -6.61
N ASP A 60 -15.03 7.09 -7.23
CA ASP A 60 -15.21 6.15 -8.35
C ASP A 60 -14.33 6.48 -9.57
N GLN A 61 -13.74 7.67 -9.62
CA GLN A 61 -12.97 8.19 -10.75
C GLN A 61 -11.48 8.39 -10.45
N ALA A 62 -11.10 8.61 -9.18
CA ALA A 62 -9.74 9.02 -8.85
C ALA A 62 -9.34 8.72 -7.41
N ILE A 63 -8.03 8.62 -7.18
CA ILE A 63 -7.46 8.63 -5.84
C ILE A 63 -7.28 10.10 -5.42
N ILE A 64 -7.90 10.47 -4.30
CA ILE A 64 -7.92 11.86 -3.80
C ILE A 64 -6.98 12.09 -2.62
N GLY A 65 -6.50 11.03 -1.97
CA GLY A 65 -5.51 11.14 -0.92
C GLY A 65 -4.95 9.80 -0.48
N TRP A 66 -3.75 9.81 0.09
CA TRP A 66 -3.12 8.63 0.62
C TRP A 66 -2.20 8.97 1.79
N TRP A 67 -2.03 8.03 2.70
CA TRP A 67 -1.17 8.16 3.85
C TRP A 67 -0.67 6.81 4.35
N CYS A 68 0.55 6.76 4.88
CA CYS A 68 1.10 5.56 5.50
C CYS A 68 1.87 5.96 6.76
N ASP A 69 1.74 5.16 7.81
CA ASP A 69 2.43 5.30 9.10
C ASP A 69 3.91 4.87 9.06
N CYS A 70 4.42 4.43 7.92
CA CYS A 70 5.85 4.16 7.79
C CYS A 70 6.66 5.46 7.84
N PHE A 71 7.92 5.37 8.26
CA PHE A 71 8.81 6.53 8.38
C PHE A 71 8.83 7.42 7.12
N THR A 72 8.87 6.79 5.94
CA THR A 72 8.86 7.52 4.66
C THR A 72 7.51 8.20 4.40
N GLY A 73 6.40 7.51 4.62
CA GLY A 73 5.04 8.03 4.38
C GLY A 73 4.62 9.11 5.39
N ALA A 74 5.11 9.02 6.62
CA ALA A 74 4.81 9.99 7.67
C ALA A 74 5.62 11.29 7.56
N ARG A 75 6.80 11.25 6.91
CA ARG A 75 7.72 12.40 6.83
C ARG A 75 7.77 13.09 5.47
N PHE A 76 7.48 12.37 4.38
CA PHE A 76 7.49 12.92 3.03
C PHE A 76 6.06 13.13 2.52
N LEU A 77 5.79 14.29 1.93
CA LEU A 77 4.61 14.59 1.09
C LEU A 77 4.66 13.78 -0.22
N GLY A 78 4.80 12.45 -0.14
CA GLY A 78 5.06 11.59 -1.28
C GLY A 78 4.61 10.15 -1.07
N CYS A 79 4.53 9.43 -2.19
CA CYS A 79 4.10 8.04 -2.22
C CYS A 79 5.23 7.11 -1.75
N CYS A 80 5.09 6.50 -0.56
CA CYS A 80 6.04 5.48 -0.08
C CYS A 80 5.82 4.16 -0.84
N SER A 81 6.78 3.24 -0.78
CA SER A 81 6.68 1.96 -1.49
C SER A 81 5.43 1.14 -1.15
N HIS A 82 4.88 1.27 0.06
CA HIS A 82 3.67 0.55 0.47
C HIS A 82 2.39 1.16 -0.14
N ILE A 83 2.36 2.48 -0.36
CA ILE A 83 1.25 3.14 -1.06
C ILE A 83 1.38 2.84 -2.55
N ALA A 84 2.59 2.99 -3.10
CA ALA A 84 2.88 2.77 -4.51
C ALA A 84 2.66 1.32 -4.96
N SER A 85 2.66 0.34 -4.06
CA SER A 85 2.36 -1.05 -4.43
C SER A 85 0.86 -1.30 -4.59
N ALA A 86 0.03 -0.47 -3.94
CA ALA A 86 -1.41 -0.65 -3.85
C ALA A 86 -2.22 0.24 -4.82
N ILE A 87 -1.57 1.21 -5.45
CA ILE A 87 -2.12 2.10 -6.49
C ILE A 87 -1.62 1.60 -7.84
#